data_AF-A0A4Y8Q5H5-F1
#
_entry.id   AF-A0A4Y8Q5H5-F1
#
_cell.length_a   1.000
_cell.length_b   1.000
_cell.length_c   1.000
_cell.angle_alpha   90.00
_cell.angle_beta   90.00
_cell.angle_gamma   90.00
#
_symmetry.space_group_name_H-M   'P 1'
#
loop_
_entity.id
_entity.type
_entity.pdbx_description
1 polymer ?
#
loop_
_entity_poly.entity_id
_entity_poly.type
_entity_poly.pdbx_seq_one_letter_code
_entity_poly.pdbx_strand_id
1 'polypeptide(L)'
;MALLLAEFSEDFSGNADSNHIHRCPECESEKIDFQYVGEPGSRIGFLSIWYENCLNGIHISRARVPESAKLFVFGDRGLADLMILTTTKGERA
;
A
#
# COMPACT_ATOMS: atom_id res chain seq x y z
N MET A 1 3.37 17.17 23.10
CA MET A 1 2.56 17.15 21.87
C MET A 1 3.43 16.62 20.72
N ALA A 2 3.88 15.36 20.82
CA ALA A 2 4.86 14.75 19.91
C ALA A 2 4.87 13.21 20.01
N LEU A 3 3.69 12.56 20.02
CA LEU A 3 3.61 11.10 20.29
C LEU A 3 2.65 10.34 19.35
N LEU A 4 2.45 10.77 18.11
CA LEU A 4 1.47 10.10 17.23
C LEU A 4 1.95 9.87 15.79
N LEU A 5 3.26 9.87 15.55
CA LEU A 5 3.83 9.62 14.21
C LEU A 5 4.79 8.43 14.13
N ALA A 6 5.07 7.72 15.23
CA ALA A 6 5.91 6.52 15.22
C ALA A 6 5.11 5.22 15.06
N GLU A 7 3.80 5.25 15.32
CA GLU A 7 3.03 4.00 15.53
C GLU A 7 2.64 3.26 14.24
N PHE A 8 2.88 3.81 13.05
CA PHE A 8 2.60 3.05 11.82
C PHE A 8 3.78 2.20 11.33
N SER A 9 4.99 2.41 11.87
CA SER A 9 6.18 1.62 11.48
C SER A 9 6.51 0.47 12.43
N GLU A 10 5.94 0.42 13.63
CA GLU A 10 6.34 -0.56 14.65
C GLU A 10 5.49 -1.84 14.67
N ASP A 11 4.28 -1.86 14.09
CA ASP A 11 3.41 -3.04 14.14
C ASP A 11 3.67 -4.10 13.05
N PHE A 12 4.55 -3.83 12.08
CA PHE A 12 5.07 -4.91 11.21
C PHE A 12 6.22 -5.69 11.87
N SER A 13 6.66 -5.31 13.07
CA SER A 13 7.58 -6.10 13.88
C SER A 13 6.84 -7.17 14.70
N GLY A 14 5.96 -7.92 14.04
CA GLY A 14 5.56 -9.23 14.56
C GLY A 14 6.79 -10.12 14.55
N ASN A 15 7.33 -10.41 15.73
CA ASN A 15 8.38 -11.38 16.05
C ASN A 15 8.98 -12.07 14.81
N ALA A 16 10.18 -11.65 14.41
CA ALA A 16 10.93 -12.22 13.30
C ALA A 16 11.39 -13.65 13.65
N ASP A 17 10.46 -14.60 13.69
CA ASP A 17 10.76 -15.98 13.33
C ASP A 17 11.12 -15.94 11.84
N SER A 18 12.42 -16.02 11.58
CA SER A 18 13.12 -15.64 10.35
C SER A 18 12.80 -16.49 9.11
N ASN A 19 11.60 -17.07 9.00
CA ASN A 19 11.25 -17.96 7.90
C ASN A 19 9.75 -18.01 7.54
N HIS A 20 8.95 -16.98 7.87
CA HIS A 20 7.62 -16.85 7.27
C HIS A 20 7.75 -16.13 5.93
N ILE A 21 7.94 -16.91 4.87
CA ILE A 21 7.76 -16.42 3.51
C ILE A 21 6.29 -15.99 3.38
N HIS A 22 6.04 -14.69 3.27
CA HIS A 22 4.71 -14.16 2.99
C HIS A 22 4.34 -14.44 1.53
N ARG A 23 3.80 -15.64 1.29
CA ARG A 23 3.25 -16.02 -0.01
C ARG A 23 1.81 -15.54 -0.12
N CYS A 24 1.45 -15.05 -1.30
CA CYS A 24 0.06 -14.77 -1.60
C CYS A 24 -0.76 -16.07 -1.56
N PRO A 25 -1.88 -16.13 -0.83
CA PRO A 25 -2.73 -17.33 -0.81
C PRO A 25 -3.44 -17.58 -2.15
N GLU A 26 -3.55 -16.56 -3.01
CA GLU A 26 -4.28 -16.66 -4.29
C GLU A 26 -3.36 -17.05 -5.46
N CYS A 27 -2.07 -16.70 -5.42
CA CYS A 27 -1.16 -16.89 -6.56
C CYS A 27 0.25 -17.37 -6.18
N GLU A 28 0.49 -17.65 -4.90
CA GLU A 28 1.75 -18.13 -4.33
C GLU A 28 2.97 -17.21 -4.56
N SER A 29 2.77 -16.02 -5.12
CA SER A 29 3.84 -15.04 -5.32
C SER A 29 4.41 -14.57 -3.98
N GLU A 30 5.71 -14.34 -3.96
CA GLU A 30 6.46 -13.75 -2.85
C GLU A 30 6.78 -12.27 -3.11
N LYS A 31 6.56 -11.80 -4.35
CA LYS A 31 6.87 -10.43 -4.76
C LYS A 31 5.75 -9.49 -4.39
N ILE A 32 6.06 -8.55 -3.52
CA ILE A 32 5.15 -7.51 -3.04
C ILE A 32 5.64 -6.16 -3.56
N ASP A 33 4.72 -5.35 -4.07
CA ASP A 33 4.95 -3.97 -4.48
C ASP A 33 3.98 -3.04 -3.74
N PHE A 34 4.29 -1.73 -3.72
CA PHE A 34 3.48 -0.75 -3.03
C PHE A 34 3.51 0.63 -3.69
N GLN A 35 2.43 1.39 -3.50
CA GLN A 35 2.31 2.75 -4.01
C GLN A 35 1.61 3.69 -3.04
N TYR A 36 2.26 4.83 -2.79
CA TYR A 36 1.64 6.01 -2.22
C TYR A 36 1.07 6.94 -3.29
N VAL A 37 -0.21 7.28 -3.17
CA VAL A 37 -0.87 8.28 -4.00
C VAL A 37 -1.54 9.30 -3.09
N GLY A 38 -1.32 10.59 -3.29
CA GLY A 38 -1.77 11.61 -2.36
C GLY A 38 -1.66 13.04 -2.89
N GLU A 39 -1.95 13.99 -2.00
CA GLU A 39 -1.82 15.41 -2.27
C GLU A 39 -0.41 15.88 -1.87
N PRO A 40 0.34 16.59 -2.75
CA PRO A 40 1.75 16.89 -2.53
C PRO A 40 2.03 17.85 -1.38
N GLY A 41 1.14 18.81 -1.11
CA GLY A 41 1.32 19.79 -0.03
C GLY A 41 1.22 19.18 1.37
N SER A 42 0.19 18.37 1.60
CA SER A 42 -0.05 17.68 2.87
C SER A 42 0.70 16.36 3.00
N ARG A 43 1.11 15.75 1.86
CA ARG A 43 1.61 14.37 1.77
C ARG A 43 0.69 13.37 2.47
N ILE A 44 -0.62 13.61 2.39
CA ILE A 44 -1.65 12.69 2.88
C ILE A 44 -2.36 12.10 1.66
N GLY A 45 -2.56 10.80 1.69
CA GLY A 45 -3.18 10.07 0.60
C GLY A 45 -3.50 8.64 0.99
N PHE A 46 -3.54 7.73 0.03
CA PHE A 46 -3.70 6.31 0.26
C PHE A 46 -2.41 5.54 -0.04
N LEU A 47 -2.29 4.37 0.56
CA LEU A 47 -1.22 3.40 0.30
C LEU A 47 -1.88 2.11 -0.20
N SER A 48 -1.45 1.64 -1.36
CA SER A 48 -1.82 0.31 -1.85
C SER A 48 -0.59 -0.59 -1.77
N ILE A 49 -0.75 -1.80 -1.26
CA ILE A 49 0.29 -2.84 -1.18
C ILE A 49 -0.30 -4.08 -1.83
N TRP A 50 0.39 -4.71 -2.77
CA TRP A 50 -0.14 -5.86 -3.51
C TRP A 50 0.94 -6.84 -3.92
N TYR A 51 0.55 -8.06 -4.27
CA TYR A 51 1.43 -9.02 -4.93
C TYR A 51 1.46 -8.78 -6.44
N GLU A 52 2.64 -8.71 -7.04
CA GLU A 52 2.80 -8.35 -8.47
C GLU A 52 1.99 -9.24 -9.43
N ASN A 53 1.84 -10.53 -9.10
CA ASN A 53 1.24 -11.50 -10.01
C ASN A 53 -0.29 -11.44 -10.08
N CYS A 54 -0.96 -11.14 -8.95
CA CYS A 54 -2.43 -11.22 -8.87
C CYS A 54 -3.08 -9.89 -8.48
N LEU A 55 -2.28 -8.89 -8.12
CA LEU A 55 -2.72 -7.57 -7.68
C LEU A 55 -3.66 -7.59 -6.46
N ASN A 56 -3.80 -8.75 -5.81
CA ASN A 56 -4.49 -8.85 -4.52
C ASN A 56 -3.59 -8.28 -3.44
N GLY A 57 -4.22 -7.52 -2.54
CA GLY A 57 -3.46 -6.73 -1.59
C GLY A 57 -4.33 -5.96 -0.61
N ILE A 58 -3.68 -5.03 0.08
CA ILE A 58 -4.27 -4.19 1.11
C ILE A 58 -4.29 -2.76 0.58
N HIS A 59 -5.44 -2.11 0.75
CA HIS A 59 -5.60 -0.69 0.47
C HIS A 59 -5.83 0.08 1.77
N ILE A 60 -4.88 0.93 2.13
CA ILE A 60 -4.96 1.81 3.29
C ILE A 60 -5.48 3.16 2.79
N SER A 61 -6.74 3.45 3.12
CA SER A 61 -7.45 4.64 2.61
C SER A 61 -6.82 5.97 3.05
N ARG A 62 -6.07 5.98 4.16
CA ARG A 62 -5.43 7.20 4.69
C ARG A 62 -4.07 6.89 5.32
N ALA A 63 -3.01 7.37 4.70
CA ALA A 63 -1.64 7.29 5.18
C ALA A 63 -0.90 8.61 4.95
N ARG A 64 0.01 8.94 5.86
CA ARG A 64 0.99 10.01 5.64
C ARG A 64 2.15 9.44 4.85
N VAL A 65 2.51 10.07 3.74
CA VAL A 65 3.57 9.62 2.85
C VAL A 65 4.92 10.10 3.38
N PRO A 66 5.83 9.19 3.75
CA PRO A 66 7.17 9.56 4.22
C PRO A 66 7.90 10.41 3.19
N GLU A 67 8.73 11.36 3.62
CA GLU A 67 9.45 12.25 2.70
C GLU A 67 10.40 11.51 1.75
N SER A 68 10.97 10.40 2.21
CA SER A 68 11.82 9.51 1.42
C SER A 68 11.07 8.68 0.39
N ALA A 69 9.74 8.56 0.50
CA ALA A 69 8.94 7.74 -0.37
C ALA A 69 8.46 8.51 -1.61
N LYS A 70 8.41 7.80 -2.74
CA LYS A 70 7.83 8.33 -3.98
C LYS A 70 6.33 8.55 -3.78
N LEU A 71 5.90 9.80 -3.94
CA LEU A 71 4.51 10.20 -3.92
C LEU A 71 4.00 10.38 -5.34
N PHE A 72 2.89 9.73 -5.66
CA PHE A 72 2.15 9.98 -6.88
C PHE A 72 0.99 10.94 -6.60
N VAL A 73 0.77 11.92 -7.48
CA VAL A 73 -0.20 12.99 -7.24
C VAL A 73 -1.57 12.63 -7.78
N PHE A 74 -2.63 12.93 -7.03
CA PHE A 74 -4.00 12.76 -7.51
C PHE A 74 -4.22 13.41 -8.89
N GLY A 75 -4.87 12.67 -9.80
CA GLY A 75 -5.23 13.18 -11.12
C GLY A 75 -4.07 13.26 -12.13
N ASP A 76 -2.88 12.74 -11.79
CA ASP A 76 -1.85 12.49 -12.79
C ASP A 76 -2.39 11.47 -13.82
N ARG A 77 -2.37 11.83 -15.11
CA ARG A 77 -2.95 10.98 -16.16
C ARG A 77 -2.19 9.67 -16.34
N GLY A 78 -0.95 9.59 -15.85
CA GLY A 78 -0.19 8.34 -15.77
C GLY A 78 -0.63 7.38 -14.66
N LEU A 79 -1.56 7.78 -13.78
CA LEU A 79 -2.08 6.97 -12.66
C LEU A 79 -3.48 6.41 -12.88
N ALA A 80 -4.16 6.79 -13.97
CA ALA A 80 -5.50 6.31 -14.27
C ALA A 80 -5.52 4.77 -14.38
N ASP A 81 -4.44 4.16 -14.87
CA ASP A 81 -4.30 2.71 -14.95
C ASP A 81 -4.07 2.05 -13.57
N LEU A 82 -3.55 2.79 -12.59
CA LEU A 82 -3.27 2.28 -11.24
C LEU A 82 -4.52 2.33 -10.33
N MET A 83 -5.38 3.33 -10.51
CA MET A 83 -6.62 3.46 -9.72
C MET A 83 -7.71 2.45 -10.12
N ILE A 84 -7.67 1.91 -11.33
CA ILE A 84 -8.63 0.87 -11.75
C ILE A 84 -8.35 -0.45 -11.02
N LEU A 85 -7.08 -0.78 -10.75
CA LEU A 85 -6.68 -2.05 -10.15
C LEU A 85 -7.06 -2.20 -8.66
N THR A 86 -7.27 -1.09 -7.93
CA THR A 86 -7.65 -1.15 -6.51
C THR A 86 -9.16 -1.26 -6.28
N THR A 87 -9.99 -1.21 -7.33
CA THR A 87 -11.46 -1.15 -7.20
C THR A 87 -12.23 -2.43 -7.53
N THR A 88 -11.61 -3.54 -7.95
CA THR A 88 -12.39 -4.71 -8.41
C THR A 88 -12.02 -6.03 -7.72
N LYS A 89 -12.55 -6.25 -6.51
CA LYS A 89 -13.10 -7.56 -6.08
C LYS A 89 -14.22 -7.31 -5.08
N GLY A 90 -15.24 -6.59 -5.54
CA GLY A 90 -16.38 -6.16 -4.75
C GLY A 90 -17.70 -6.17 -5.53
N GLU A 91 -17.86 -7.07 -6.51
CA GLU A 91 -19.17 -7.38 -7.09
C GLU A 91 -19.62 -8.76 -6.60
N ARG A 92 -20.55 -8.69 -5.65
CA ARG A 92 -21.34 -9.81 -5.14
C ARG A 92 -22.14 -10.43 -6.29
N ALA A 93 -22.17 -11.75 -6.35
CA ALA A 93 -23.32 -12.52 -6.80
C ALA A 93 -23.78 -13.39 -5.62
#